data_AF-A0AAW9CNI9-F1
#
_entry.id   AF-A0AAW9CNI9-F1
#
_cell.length_a   1.000
_cell.length_b   1.000
_cell.length_c   1.000
_cell.angle_alpha   90.00
_cell.angle_beta   90.00
_cell.angle_gamma   90.00
#
_symmetry.space_group_name_H-M   'P 1'
#
loop_
_entity.id
_entity.type
_entity.pdbx_description
1 polymer ?
#
loop_
_entity_poly.entity_id
_entity_poly.type
_entity_poly.pdbx_seq_one_letter_code
_entity_poly.pdbx_strand_id
1 'polypeptide(L)' 'MDATLRPLDEVLLLVLKMQPSEIAELDLDDYWHWIDAAEREIRRRNDAIKAS' A
#
# COMPACT_ATOMS: atom_id res chain seq x y z
N MET A 1 9.90 -21.98 3.62
CA MET A 1 8.74 -21.11 3.35
C MET A 1 9.27 -19.69 3.36
N ASP A 2 9.79 -19.24 2.23
CA ASP A 2 10.19 -17.84 2.08
C ASP A 2 8.91 -17.09 1.68
N ALA A 3 8.16 -16.62 2.67
CA ALA A 3 7.04 -15.72 2.43
C ALA A 3 7.62 -14.33 2.16
N THR A 4 8.32 -14.18 1.04
CA THR A 4 8.86 -12.90 0.60
C THR A 4 7.65 -12.03 0.26
N LEU A 5 7.21 -11.21 1.21
CA LEU A 5 6.14 -10.24 0.99
C LEU A 5 6.49 -9.44 -0.25
N ARG A 6 5.56 -9.33 -1.21
CA ARG A 6 5.85 -8.52 -2.39
C ARG A 6 6.01 -7.08 -1.94
N PRO A 7 6.93 -6.30 -2.55
CA PRO A 7 7.13 -4.90 -2.17
C PRO A 7 5.83 -4.07 -2.18
N LEU A 8 4.91 -4.41 -3.08
CA LEU A 8 3.59 -3.78 -3.19
C LEU A 8 2.68 -4.11 -1.99
N ASP A 9 2.73 -5.34 -1.46
CA ASP A 9 1.96 -5.71 -0.28
C ASP A 9 2.46 -4.92 0.94
N GLU A 10 3.78 -4.73 1.06
CA GLU A 10 4.38 -3.91 2.13
C GLU A 10 3.89 -2.44 2.07
N VAL A 11 3.74 -1.88 0.87
CA VAL A 11 3.19 -0.53 0.68
C VAL A 11 1.77 -0.43 1.23
N LEU A 12 0.89 -1.40 0.93
CA LEU A 12 -0.47 -1.42 1.46
C LEU A 12 -0.48 -1.54 2.99
N LEU A 13 0.35 -2.41 3.55
CA LEU A 13 0.49 -2.59 5.00
C LEU A 13 1.00 -1.32 5.70
N LEU A 14 2.02 -0.66 5.14
CA LEU A 14 2.67 0.47 5.79
C LEU A 14 1.90 1.79 5.61
N VAL A 15 1.41 2.03 4.41
CA VAL A 15 0.79 3.31 4.02
C VAL A 15 -0.67 3.34 4.42
N LEU A 16 -1.42 2.29 4.06
CA LEU A 16 -2.85 2.20 4.29
C LEU A 16 -3.20 1.44 5.58
N LYS A 17 -2.20 0.88 6.28
CA LYS A 17 -2.40 0.11 7.53
C LYS A 17 -3.33 -1.08 7.38
N MET A 18 -3.42 -1.59 6.15
CA MET A 18 -4.22 -2.77 5.82
C MET A 18 -3.62 -4.01 6.50
N GLN A 19 -4.44 -5.02 6.78
CA GLN A 19 -3.96 -6.31 7.26
C GLN A 19 -3.60 -7.23 6.08
N PRO A 20 -2.64 -8.16 6.25
CA PRO A 20 -2.28 -9.10 5.19
C PRO A 20 -3.45 -10.03 4.82
N SER A 21 -4.37 -10.31 5.75
CA SER A 21 -5.60 -11.04 5.45
C SER A 21 -6.51 -10.26 4.50
N GLU A 22 -6.67 -8.95 4.73
CA GLU A 22 -7.48 -8.10 3.86
C GLU A 22 -6.88 -8.04 2.46
N ILE A 23 -5.55 -7.91 2.33
CA ILE A 23 -4.85 -7.93 1.02
C ILE A 23 -5.05 -9.26 0.30
N ALA A 24 -5.04 -10.38 1.02
CA ALA A 24 -5.26 -11.71 0.45
C ALA A 24 -6.71 -11.94 0.00
N GLU A 25 -7.65 -11.19 0.57
CA GLU A 25 -9.07 -11.21 0.19
C GLU A 25 -9.39 -10.23 -0.96
N LEU A 26 -8.45 -9.36 -1.36
CA LEU A 26 -8.65 -8.44 -2.48
C LEU A 26 -8.61 -9.17 -3.82
N ASP A 27 -9.60 -8.90 -4.65
CA ASP A 27 -9.53 -9.17 -6.08
C ASP A 27 -8.47 -8.30 -6.76
N LEU A 28 -8.04 -8.69 -7.95
CA LEU A 28 -6.96 -8.02 -8.66
C LEU A 28 -7.28 -6.54 -8.95
N ASP A 29 -8.53 -6.21 -9.26
CA ASP A 29 -8.98 -4.84 -9.54
C ASP A 29 -8.90 -3.96 -8.28
N ASP A 30 -9.44 -4.44 -7.17
CA ASP A 30 -9.34 -3.76 -5.87
C ASP A 30 -7.89 -3.65 -5.40
N TYR A 31 -7.08 -4.69 -5.60
CA TYR A 31 -5.66 -4.65 -5.29
C TYR A 31 -4.96 -3.50 -6.02
N TRP A 32 -5.16 -3.37 -7.34
CA TRP A 32 -4.60 -2.25 -8.10
C TRP A 32 -5.15 -0.90 -7.67
N HIS A 33 -6.44 -0.81 -7.34
CA HIS A 33 -7.06 0.40 -6.82
C HIS A 33 -6.39 0.87 -5.52
N TRP A 34 -6.16 -0.05 -4.59
CA TRP A 34 -5.52 0.25 -3.31
C TRP A 34 -4.03 0.60 -3.46
N ILE A 35 -3.34 0.02 -4.44
CA ILE A 35 -1.96 0.40 -4.77
C ILE A 35 -1.90 1.85 -5.25
N ASP A 36 -2.75 2.28 -6.18
CA ASP A 36 -2.80 3.68 -6.63
C ASP A 36 -3.14 4.64 -5.46
N ALA A 37 -4.07 4.24 -4.59
CA ALA A 37 -4.40 5.01 -3.40
C ALA A 37 -3.21 5.15 -2.43
N ALA A 38 -2.45 4.08 -2.22
CA ALA A 38 -1.25 4.10 -1.39
C ALA A 38 -0.15 5.00 -1.99
N GLU A 39 0.07 4.94 -3.31
CA GLU A 39 1.03 5.81 -3.99
C GLU A 39 0.65 7.29 -3.86
N ARG A 40 -0.63 7.64 -3.99
CA ARG A 40 -1.12 9.02 -3.77
C ARG A 40 -0.89 9.48 -2.34
N GLU A 41 -1.10 8.61 -1.37
CA GLU A 41 -0.88 8.92 0.04
C GLU A 41 0.61 9.13 0.35
N ILE A 42 1.51 8.29 -0.20
CA ILE A 42 2.97 8.50 -0.12
C ILE A 42 3.33 9.87 -0.71
N ARG A 43 2.81 10.19 -1.88
CA ARG A 43 3.07 11.47 -2.55
C ARG A 43 2.60 12.65 -1.69
N ARG A 44 1.40 12.58 -1.10
CA ARG A 44 0.89 13.63 -0.19
C ARG A 44 1.78 13.80 1.04
N ARG A 45 2.22 12.71 1.68
CA ARG A 45 3.13 12.77 2.83
C ARG A 45 4.47 13.40 2.45
N ASN A 46 5.03 13.02 1.30
CA ASN A 46 6.27 13.60 0.79
C ASN A 46 6.13 15.09 0.47
N ASP A 47 5.01 15.53 -0.12
CA ASP A 47 4.73 16.94 -0.37
C ASP A 47 4.59 17.71 0.95
N ALA A 48 3.90 17.16 1.95
CA ALA A 48 3.76 17.77 3.27
C ALA A 48 5.11 17.92 3.99
N ILE A 49 5.99 16.92 3.89
CA ILE A 49 7.35 16.98 4.44
C ILE A 49 8.18 18.04 3.73
N LYS A 50 8.08 18.14 2.40
CA LYS A 50 8.82 19.16 1.61
C LYS A 50 8.31 20.58 1.83
N ALA A 51 7.04 20.73 2.23
CA ALA A 51 6.43 22.02 2.53
C ALA A 51 6.66 22.49 3.98
N SER A 52 7.34 21.68 4.81
CA SER A 52 7.66 21.97 6.21
C SER A 52 9.04 22.60 6.39
#